data_AF-A0A7S0AFS1-F1
#
_entry.id   AF-A0A7S0AFS1-F1
#
_cell.length_a   1.000
_cell.length_b   1.000
_cell.length_c   1.000
_cell.angle_alpha   90.00
_cell.angle_beta   90.00
_cell.angle_gamma   90.00
#
_symmetry.space_group_name_H-M   'P 1'
#
loop_
_entity.id
_entity.type
_entity.pdbx_description
1 polymer ?
#
loop_
_entity_poly.entity_id
_entity_poly.type
_entity_poly.pdbx_seq_one_letter_code
_entity_poly.pdbx_strand_id
1 'polypeptide(L)'
;MSKVAKRGKAVRRLGLLRATRRSRPSPAAGARPVVGDAPPVQDRQAVQATQGASAAQSAPSQVARPLPDVAAGLATPLAPISKAAASMEMVPIGKDARVEARDAMKRVLPRYARINRLHPGMTWGSIQRSLQQMGFTLWRPSIKEKRAVVTQTVNPELPKSAGGQVYFRDIHLDDFLVFRPMGESCTSKIELLNQGTLVFQQKASALPALALAPPRGSTVIDACAAPGSKTSQLASLMQNDGIIYAFDRDRRRLDTLAQLMRQRGASCVEPRNSDFLHISPSDRLYANVTHILLDPSCSSSGMTKDPITDPAEVAELAANQRAIIWHAMRFPEVQRIAYSTCSVYEEENERVVESVLASPEGAGFQLADCLPFWARRGRSLFPGAERCVRTSLEDQTIGFFVALFERKPL
;
A
#
# COMPACT_ATOMS: atom_id res chain seq x y z
N MET A 1 71.90 -3.27 -26.93
CA MET A 1 71.32 -4.30 -27.83
C MET A 1 69.87 -3.91 -28.13
N SER A 2 69.31 -4.27 -29.31
CA SER A 2 67.90 -4.12 -29.80
C SER A 2 67.04 -2.91 -29.36
N LYS A 3 66.46 -2.09 -30.27
CA LYS A 3 65.28 -2.38 -31.15
C LYS A 3 64.03 -2.80 -30.31
N VAL A 4 62.83 -2.21 -30.43
CA VAL A 4 62.19 -1.35 -31.46
C VAL A 4 61.24 -0.30 -30.81
N ALA A 5 60.94 0.80 -31.51
CA ALA A 5 59.83 1.73 -31.22
C ALA A 5 58.91 1.93 -32.45
N LYS A 6 57.71 2.55 -32.28
CA LYS A 6 56.54 2.72 -33.22
C LYS A 6 55.43 1.66 -32.97
N ARG A 7 54.11 1.88 -33.13
CA ARG A 7 53.17 2.98 -33.50
C ARG A 7 51.85 2.74 -32.69
N GLY A 8 50.83 3.59 -32.57
CA GLY A 8 50.59 4.96 -33.07
C GLY A 8 49.24 5.10 -33.83
N LYS A 9 48.30 5.94 -33.32
CA LYS A 9 46.97 6.32 -33.90
C LYS A 9 45.91 5.18 -33.99
N ALA A 10 44.60 5.40 -34.16
CA ALA A 10 43.69 6.51 -33.77
C ALA A 10 42.19 6.13 -34.03
N VAL A 11 41.26 6.77 -33.32
CA VAL A 11 39.84 7.09 -33.67
C VAL A 11 39.00 6.11 -34.52
N ARG A 12 37.95 5.53 -33.89
CA ARG A 12 36.60 5.22 -34.43
C ARG A 12 35.65 5.11 -33.21
N ARG A 13 34.74 6.05 -32.93
CA ARG A 13 33.46 6.35 -33.61
C ARG A 13 32.63 5.10 -33.98
N LEU A 14 31.91 4.58 -32.99
CA LEU A 14 30.49 4.22 -33.15
C LEU A 14 29.66 5.44 -32.67
N GLY A 15 28.41 5.64 -33.07
CA GLY A 15 27.58 4.85 -33.99
C GLY A 15 26.15 5.38 -34.02
N LEU A 16 25.98 6.67 -34.40
CA LEU A 16 24.71 7.39 -34.22
C LEU A 16 23.62 6.91 -35.20
N LEU A 17 22.79 5.96 -34.75
CA LEU A 17 21.66 5.45 -35.52
C LEU A 17 20.53 6.48 -35.64
N ARG A 18 20.58 7.28 -36.72
CA ARG A 18 19.45 8.08 -37.19
C ARG A 18 18.33 7.15 -37.69
N ALA A 19 17.26 6.99 -36.92
CA ALA A 19 15.99 6.51 -37.45
C ALA A 19 15.48 7.50 -38.51
N THR A 20 15.24 7.03 -39.73
CA THR A 20 14.84 7.88 -40.86
C THR A 20 13.33 8.12 -40.87
N ARG A 21 12.92 9.38 -41.02
CA ARG A 21 11.51 9.72 -41.34
C ARG A 21 11.11 9.03 -42.65
N ARG A 22 10.04 8.24 -42.62
CA ARG A 22 9.23 7.95 -43.81
C ARG A 22 7.80 8.39 -43.56
N SER A 23 7.35 9.38 -44.30
CA SER A 23 5.98 9.87 -44.33
C SER A 23 5.10 8.97 -45.19
N ARG A 24 3.91 8.61 -44.69
CA ARG A 24 2.74 8.22 -45.47
C ARG A 24 1.48 8.84 -44.84
N PRO A 25 0.39 9.03 -45.61
CA PRO A 25 -0.48 10.19 -45.44
C PRO A 25 -1.68 9.98 -44.48
N SER A 26 -2.27 11.10 -44.08
CA SER A 26 -3.56 11.17 -43.39
C SER A 26 -4.74 11.00 -44.37
N PRO A 27 -5.82 10.30 -43.99
CA PRO A 27 -7.16 10.56 -44.49
C PRO A 27 -7.80 11.74 -43.74
N ALA A 28 -8.81 12.38 -44.33
CA ALA A 28 -9.42 13.62 -43.83
C ALA A 28 -10.64 13.38 -42.92
N ALA A 29 -11.18 14.48 -42.36
CA ALA A 29 -12.32 14.46 -41.43
C ALA A 29 -13.66 14.05 -42.09
N GLY A 30 -14.55 13.45 -41.30
CA GLY A 30 -15.93 13.12 -41.65
C GLY A 30 -16.90 13.52 -40.53
N ALA A 31 -18.09 13.99 -40.90
CA ALA A 31 -19.02 14.74 -40.04
C ALA A 31 -19.61 13.97 -38.83
N ARG A 32 -20.05 14.74 -37.82
CA ARG A 32 -21.07 14.32 -36.83
C ARG A 32 -22.44 14.17 -37.52
N PRO A 33 -23.35 13.39 -36.93
CA PRO A 33 -24.73 13.81 -36.71
C PRO A 33 -25.00 14.16 -35.23
N VAL A 34 -26.10 14.87 -34.99
CA VAL A 34 -26.62 15.31 -33.67
C VAL A 34 -28.15 15.08 -33.68
N VAL A 35 -28.80 15.22 -32.51
CA VAL A 35 -30.26 15.18 -32.23
C VAL A 35 -30.79 13.79 -31.87
N GLY A 36 -31.57 13.74 -30.78
CA GLY A 36 -32.16 12.53 -30.21
C GLY A 36 -32.46 12.66 -28.72
N ASP A 37 -33.26 13.67 -28.33
CA ASP A 37 -33.65 13.90 -26.93
C ASP A 37 -34.63 12.81 -26.40
N ALA A 38 -34.66 12.63 -25.08
CA ALA A 38 -35.60 11.77 -24.36
C ALA A 38 -37.02 12.40 -24.29
N PRO A 39 -38.07 11.71 -23.77
CA PRO A 39 -38.26 11.61 -22.32
C PRO A 39 -38.98 10.26 -21.91
N PRO A 40 -39.77 10.09 -20.81
CA PRO A 40 -39.27 9.22 -19.72
C PRO A 40 -40.33 8.37 -18.96
N VAL A 41 -39.91 7.74 -17.84
CA VAL A 41 -40.71 7.26 -16.67
C VAL A 41 -41.76 6.14 -16.90
N GLN A 42 -41.62 5.02 -16.16
CA GLN A 42 -42.63 4.58 -15.17
C GLN A 42 -42.14 3.45 -14.26
N ASP A 43 -42.33 3.61 -12.95
CA ASP A 43 -42.30 2.54 -11.95
C ASP A 43 -43.44 1.54 -12.17
N ARG A 44 -43.22 0.25 -11.85
CA ARG A 44 -44.24 -0.60 -11.22
C ARG A 44 -43.63 -1.52 -10.16
N GLN A 45 -44.36 -1.65 -9.06
CA GLN A 45 -43.99 -2.46 -7.90
C GLN A 45 -44.49 -3.90 -8.02
N ALA A 46 -43.86 -4.79 -7.25
CA ALA A 46 -44.42 -5.94 -6.54
C ALA A 46 -45.52 -6.82 -7.19
N VAL A 47 -45.22 -8.12 -7.29
CA VAL A 47 -46.19 -9.20 -7.02
C VAL A 47 -45.54 -10.20 -6.05
N GLN A 48 -46.24 -10.56 -4.97
CA GLN A 48 -45.90 -11.68 -4.10
C GLN A 48 -46.83 -12.87 -4.40
N ALA A 49 -46.28 -14.09 -4.40
CA ALA A 49 -47.03 -15.35 -4.30
C ALA A 49 -46.12 -16.38 -3.60
N THR A 50 -46.21 -16.59 -2.29
CA THR A 50 -47.16 -17.44 -1.55
C THR A 50 -46.97 -18.95 -1.72
N GLN A 51 -46.36 -19.55 -0.69
CA GLN A 51 -46.66 -20.86 -0.07
C GLN A 51 -46.58 -22.16 -0.89
N GLY A 52 -45.96 -23.18 -0.28
CA GLY A 52 -45.98 -24.57 -0.77
C GLY A 52 -45.06 -25.48 0.05
N ALA A 53 -45.57 -26.12 1.11
CA ALA A 53 -44.81 -27.07 1.93
C ALA A 53 -45.70 -28.21 2.45
N SER A 54 -45.32 -29.48 2.23
CA SER A 54 -45.84 -30.65 2.98
C SER A 54 -45.05 -31.95 2.73
N ALA A 55 -45.04 -32.83 3.74
CA ALA A 55 -44.85 -34.30 3.76
C ALA A 55 -43.80 -34.98 2.84
N ALA A 56 -42.65 -35.51 3.31
CA ALA A 56 -42.40 -36.62 4.28
C ALA A 56 -42.48 -38.06 3.71
N GLN A 57 -41.90 -39.02 4.46
CA GLN A 57 -41.75 -40.48 4.19
C GLN A 57 -40.55 -40.89 3.30
N SER A 58 -39.79 -41.96 3.56
CA SER A 58 -39.67 -42.86 4.73
C SER A 58 -38.31 -43.61 4.73
N ALA A 59 -37.94 -44.25 5.87
CA ALA A 59 -36.74 -45.09 6.01
C ALA A 59 -37.08 -46.61 6.06
N PRO A 60 -36.09 -47.52 6.03
CA PRO A 60 -35.83 -48.33 7.24
C PRO A 60 -34.34 -48.66 7.50
N SER A 61 -34.05 -49.46 8.55
CA SER A 61 -32.70 -49.71 9.11
C SER A 61 -32.47 -51.14 9.66
N GLN A 62 -31.20 -51.59 9.73
CA GLN A 62 -30.64 -52.73 10.51
C GLN A 62 -29.15 -52.43 10.86
N VAL A 63 -28.44 -52.85 11.92
CA VAL A 63 -28.59 -53.78 13.09
C VAL A 63 -27.93 -55.16 12.95
N ALA A 64 -27.07 -55.71 13.86
CA ALA A 64 -26.15 -55.15 14.89
C ALA A 64 -25.25 -56.25 15.57
N ARG A 65 -24.01 -55.90 16.01
CA ARG A 65 -23.17 -56.57 17.08
C ARG A 65 -22.63 -58.00 16.78
N PRO A 66 -21.74 -58.64 17.62
CA PRO A 66 -20.92 -58.20 18.79
C PRO A 66 -19.39 -58.55 18.72
N LEU A 67 -18.68 -58.48 19.86
CA LEU A 67 -17.23 -58.72 20.13
C LEU A 67 -16.81 -60.21 20.26
N PRO A 68 -15.50 -60.52 20.48
CA PRO A 68 -15.00 -60.72 21.87
C PRO A 68 -13.58 -60.17 22.19
N ASP A 69 -13.28 -60.04 23.50
CA ASP A 69 -11.98 -59.68 24.09
C ASP A 69 -11.05 -60.88 24.36
N VAL A 70 -9.73 -60.64 24.43
CA VAL A 70 -8.80 -61.27 25.42
C VAL A 70 -7.76 -60.21 25.84
N ALA A 71 -7.30 -60.25 27.10
CA ALA A 71 -6.64 -59.11 27.76
C ALA A 71 -5.24 -59.40 28.35
N ALA A 72 -4.74 -58.43 29.12
CA ALA A 72 -3.52 -58.35 29.95
C ALA A 72 -2.28 -57.68 29.30
N GLY A 73 -1.57 -56.78 29.98
CA GLY A 73 -1.93 -56.07 31.22
C GLY A 73 -0.74 -55.60 32.06
N LEU A 74 -0.85 -54.40 32.64
CA LEU A 74 -0.21 -53.95 33.90
C LEU A 74 -0.77 -52.56 34.24
N ALA A 75 -1.07 -52.29 35.51
CA ALA A 75 -1.73 -51.05 35.91
C ALA A 75 -1.32 -50.57 37.31
N THR A 76 -1.17 -49.25 37.45
CA THR A 76 -1.28 -48.53 38.74
C THR A 76 -1.82 -47.12 38.46
N PRO A 77 -2.76 -46.60 39.27
CA PRO A 77 -3.51 -45.39 38.92
C PRO A 77 -2.88 -44.09 39.48
N LEU A 78 -3.21 -42.96 38.84
CA LEU A 78 -3.07 -41.63 39.42
C LEU A 78 -4.45 -40.97 39.58
N ALA A 79 -4.63 -40.24 40.69
CA ALA A 79 -5.89 -39.62 41.09
C ALA A 79 -6.23 -38.35 40.27
N PRO A 80 -7.51 -37.95 40.17
CA PRO A 80 -7.91 -36.81 39.35
C PRO A 80 -7.48 -35.48 39.98
N ILE A 81 -6.64 -34.73 39.27
CA ILE A 81 -6.27 -33.35 39.64
C ILE A 81 -7.37 -32.39 39.17
N SER A 82 -7.70 -31.41 40.03
CA SER A 82 -8.81 -30.48 39.87
C SER A 82 -8.52 -29.30 38.93
N LYS A 83 -9.54 -28.49 38.65
CA LYS A 83 -9.48 -27.26 37.84
C LYS A 83 -8.45 -26.25 38.40
N ALA A 84 -7.21 -26.23 37.88
CA ALA A 84 -6.19 -25.24 38.25
C ALA A 84 -5.14 -25.02 37.14
N ALA A 85 -5.55 -24.49 35.98
CA ALA A 85 -4.64 -24.13 34.88
C ALA A 85 -5.14 -22.93 34.04
N ALA A 86 -5.77 -21.95 34.69
CA ALA A 86 -6.36 -20.76 34.04
C ALA A 86 -5.91 -19.44 34.73
N SER A 87 -4.66 -19.41 35.20
CA SER A 87 -4.11 -18.33 36.03
C SER A 87 -2.63 -18.07 35.72
N MET A 88 -2.31 -17.53 34.54
CA MET A 88 -1.09 -16.70 34.43
C MET A 88 -1.46 -15.29 34.88
N GLU A 89 -0.99 -14.89 36.05
CA GLU A 89 -1.31 -13.60 36.63
C GLU A 89 -0.81 -12.46 35.73
N MET A 90 -1.71 -11.56 35.33
CA MET A 90 -1.30 -10.30 34.75
C MET A 90 -0.64 -9.45 35.83
N VAL A 91 0.69 -9.45 35.87
CA VAL A 91 1.47 -8.51 36.69
C VAL A 91 0.96 -7.10 36.39
N PRO A 92 0.42 -6.37 37.39
CA PRO A 92 -0.24 -5.10 37.12
C PRO A 92 0.79 -4.05 36.74
N ILE A 93 0.92 -3.77 35.44
CA ILE A 93 1.79 -2.72 34.90
C ILE A 93 1.42 -1.40 35.59
N GLY A 94 2.34 -0.96 36.47
CA GLY A 94 2.11 0.13 37.40
C GLY A 94 1.73 1.43 36.70
N LYS A 95 1.07 2.34 37.45
CA LYS A 95 0.68 3.66 36.93
C LYS A 95 1.90 4.40 36.36
N ASP A 96 3.06 4.24 37.00
CA ASP A 96 4.32 4.88 36.61
C ASP A 96 4.86 4.32 35.30
N ALA A 97 4.84 2.99 35.08
CA ALA A 97 5.19 2.40 33.79
C ALA A 97 4.21 2.82 32.66
N ARG A 98 2.93 3.06 32.98
CA ARG A 98 1.97 3.67 32.04
C ARG A 98 2.25 5.16 31.80
N VAL A 99 2.84 5.88 32.76
CA VAL A 99 3.30 7.27 32.59
C VAL A 99 4.59 7.32 31.77
N GLU A 100 5.56 6.44 32.01
CA GLU A 100 6.78 6.31 31.20
C GLU A 100 6.44 5.97 29.75
N ALA A 101 5.53 5.02 29.50
CA ALA A 101 5.03 4.73 28.15
C ALA A 101 4.35 5.97 27.51
N ARG A 102 3.60 6.75 28.31
CA ARG A 102 2.88 7.96 27.87
C ARG A 102 3.81 9.15 27.58
N ASP A 103 4.93 9.27 28.29
CA ASP A 103 5.94 10.32 28.06
C ASP A 103 7.00 9.93 27.02
N ALA A 104 7.35 8.65 26.91
CA ALA A 104 8.12 8.11 25.79
C ALA A 104 7.39 8.33 24.44
N MET A 105 6.06 8.36 24.46
CA MET A 105 5.20 8.67 23.30
C MET A 105 5.24 10.17 22.87
N LYS A 106 6.04 11.04 23.51
CA LYS A 106 6.31 12.40 23.00
C LYS A 106 7.22 12.43 21.75
N ARG A 107 7.57 11.27 21.19
CA ARG A 107 8.28 11.13 19.92
C ARG A 107 7.39 11.41 18.70
N VAL A 108 7.09 12.68 18.46
CA VAL A 108 6.39 13.13 17.24
C VAL A 108 7.21 12.79 16.00
N LEU A 109 6.67 11.93 15.13
CA LEU A 109 7.27 11.62 13.83
C LEU A 109 7.45 12.91 12.98
N PRO A 110 8.54 13.01 12.18
CA PRO A 110 8.76 14.16 11.31
C PRO A 110 7.67 14.27 10.24
N ARG A 111 7.44 15.48 9.72
CA ARG A 111 6.44 15.71 8.68
C ARG A 111 7.07 15.40 7.31
N TYR A 112 6.55 14.37 6.66
CA TYR A 112 6.97 13.93 5.33
C TYR A 112 6.10 14.57 4.23
N ALA A 113 6.73 15.17 3.22
CA ALA A 113 6.07 15.59 1.99
C ALA A 113 6.78 15.01 0.76
N ARG A 114 6.00 14.42 -0.14
CA ARG A 114 6.45 13.93 -1.45
C ARG A 114 6.47 15.07 -2.46
N ILE A 115 7.50 15.12 -3.29
CA ILE A 115 7.56 15.98 -4.49
C ILE A 115 6.60 15.43 -5.54
N ASN A 116 5.70 16.28 -6.05
CA ASN A 116 4.80 15.92 -7.12
C ASN A 116 5.48 16.04 -8.49
N ARG A 117 5.87 14.91 -9.09
CA ARG A 117 6.52 14.89 -10.41
C ARG A 117 5.60 15.26 -11.57
N LEU A 118 4.30 15.42 -11.32
CA LEU A 118 3.31 15.88 -12.32
C LEU A 118 3.20 17.41 -12.40
N HIS A 119 3.73 18.16 -11.43
CA HIS A 119 3.60 19.61 -11.44
C HIS A 119 4.45 20.23 -12.57
N PRO A 120 3.87 20.95 -13.55
CA PRO A 120 4.61 21.50 -14.67
C PRO A 120 5.75 22.44 -14.23
N GLY A 121 6.86 22.43 -14.97
CA GLY A 121 7.99 23.34 -14.80
C GLY A 121 8.79 23.20 -13.50
N MET A 122 8.36 22.38 -12.54
CA MET A 122 9.04 22.24 -11.25
C MET A 122 10.28 21.34 -11.36
N THR A 123 11.36 21.81 -10.76
CA THR A 123 12.66 21.13 -10.68
C THR A 123 13.13 21.15 -9.23
N TRP A 124 14.11 20.31 -8.89
CA TRP A 124 14.76 20.39 -7.58
C TRP A 124 15.28 21.81 -7.27
N GLY A 125 15.84 22.48 -8.30
CA GLY A 125 16.35 23.85 -8.18
C GLY A 125 15.29 24.94 -8.04
N SER A 126 14.03 24.74 -8.45
CA SER A 126 12.94 25.67 -8.12
C SER A 126 12.40 25.41 -6.72
N ILE A 127 12.12 24.14 -6.36
CA ILE A 127 11.64 23.74 -5.03
C ILE A 127 12.60 24.24 -3.93
N GLN A 128 13.91 24.06 -4.11
CA GLN A 128 14.91 24.52 -3.14
C GLN A 128 14.91 26.06 -2.97
N ARG A 129 14.70 26.82 -4.06
CA ARG A 129 14.62 28.29 -4.03
C ARG A 129 13.34 28.79 -3.37
N SER A 130 12.18 28.23 -3.70
CA SER A 130 10.90 28.60 -3.08
C SER A 130 10.90 28.32 -1.58
N LEU A 131 11.43 27.16 -1.16
CA LEU A 131 11.61 26.86 0.27
C LEU A 131 12.58 27.84 0.95
N GLN A 132 13.68 28.21 0.30
CA GLN A 132 14.63 29.21 0.83
C GLN A 132 13.98 30.60 0.97
N GLN A 133 13.16 31.03 0.01
CA GLN A 133 12.38 32.27 0.08
C GLN A 133 11.34 32.25 1.22
N MET A 134 10.80 31.08 1.55
CA MET A 134 9.90 30.86 2.70
C MET A 134 10.65 30.69 4.04
N GLY A 135 11.97 30.92 4.09
CA GLY A 135 12.76 30.82 5.33
C GLY A 135 13.19 29.40 5.73
N PHE A 136 13.07 28.41 4.83
CA PHE A 136 13.53 27.04 5.06
C PHE A 136 14.95 26.83 4.51
N THR A 137 15.88 26.50 5.41
CA THR A 137 17.26 26.13 5.05
C THR A 137 17.36 24.63 4.75
N LEU A 138 17.98 24.29 3.61
CA LEU A 138 18.31 22.90 3.28
C LEU A 138 19.48 22.44 4.14
N TRP A 139 19.23 21.52 5.07
CA TRP A 139 20.27 20.85 5.84
C TRP A 139 20.81 19.64 5.05
N ARG A 140 22.12 19.38 5.13
CA ARG A 140 22.81 18.29 4.42
C ARG A 140 23.53 17.32 5.39
N PRO A 141 22.77 16.63 6.27
CA PRO A 141 23.30 15.69 7.25
C PRO A 141 23.92 14.42 6.65
N SER A 142 24.88 13.84 7.37
CA SER A 142 25.31 12.46 7.20
C SER A 142 24.19 11.46 7.54
N ILE A 143 24.36 10.20 7.14
CA ILE A 143 23.39 9.13 7.42
C ILE A 143 23.20 8.92 8.94
N LYS A 144 24.25 9.14 9.76
CA LYS A 144 24.16 9.05 11.23
C LYS A 144 23.27 10.16 11.80
N GLU A 145 23.48 11.40 11.37
CA GLU A 145 22.67 12.56 11.80
C GLU A 145 21.23 12.48 11.31
N LYS A 146 20.99 12.01 10.06
CA LYS A 146 19.63 11.74 9.56
C LYS A 146 18.90 10.71 10.42
N ARG A 147 19.60 9.70 10.93
CA ARG A 147 19.03 8.70 11.87
C ARG A 147 18.71 9.33 13.22
N ALA A 148 19.66 10.05 13.82
CA ALA A 148 19.49 10.72 15.11
C ALA A 148 18.31 11.71 15.15
N VAL A 149 18.16 12.57 14.13
CA VAL A 149 17.10 13.61 14.10
C VAL A 149 15.67 13.05 14.09
N VAL A 150 15.46 11.77 13.78
CA VAL A 150 14.13 11.15 13.86
C VAL A 150 13.96 10.24 15.07
N THR A 151 15.02 9.58 15.55
CA THR A 151 14.93 8.80 16.80
C THR A 151 14.91 9.69 18.06
N GLN A 152 15.51 10.88 17.98
CA GLN A 152 15.52 11.89 19.04
C GLN A 152 14.58 13.05 18.70
N THR A 153 13.31 12.94 19.11
CA THR A 153 12.38 14.10 19.14
C THR A 153 12.60 15.01 20.35
N VAL A 154 13.62 14.73 21.17
CA VAL A 154 14.07 15.58 22.27
C VAL A 154 15.46 16.10 21.93
N ASN A 155 15.48 17.31 21.36
CA ASN A 155 16.66 18.16 21.15
C ASN A 155 17.90 17.51 20.50
N PRO A 156 17.87 17.18 19.20
CA PRO A 156 19.10 17.22 18.41
C PRO A 156 19.55 18.70 18.35
N GLU A 157 20.80 18.99 18.74
CA GLU A 157 21.41 20.30 18.54
C GLU A 157 21.78 20.54 17.07
N LEU A 158 20.75 20.52 16.23
CA LEU A 158 20.77 21.15 14.91
C LEU A 158 21.24 22.60 15.08
N PRO A 159 22.28 23.04 14.35
CA PRO A 159 22.81 24.38 14.51
C PRO A 159 21.70 25.41 14.35
N LYS A 160 21.64 26.36 15.29
CA LYS A 160 20.64 27.44 15.33
C LYS A 160 20.88 28.43 14.18
N SER A 161 20.52 28.05 12.95
CA SER A 161 20.40 28.98 11.82
C SER A 161 19.44 30.10 12.23
N ALA A 162 19.93 31.34 12.30
CA ALA A 162 19.26 32.45 12.98
C ALA A 162 17.79 32.64 12.55
N GLY A 163 16.85 32.15 13.37
CA GLY A 163 15.40 32.23 13.14
C GLY A 163 14.79 31.25 12.10
N GLY A 164 15.60 30.49 11.35
CA GLY A 164 15.13 29.70 10.21
C GLY A 164 14.56 28.31 10.55
N GLN A 165 13.64 27.81 9.72
CA GLN A 165 13.25 26.39 9.73
C GLN A 165 14.22 25.55 8.88
N VAL A 166 14.28 24.24 9.09
CA VAL A 166 15.16 23.33 8.33
C VAL A 166 14.42 22.11 7.80
N TYR A 167 14.87 21.62 6.65
CA TYR A 167 14.41 20.40 5.99
C TYR A 167 15.59 19.65 5.37
N PHE A 168 15.40 18.36 5.09
CA PHE A 168 16.38 17.53 4.37
C PHE A 168 15.67 16.53 3.45
N ARG A 169 16.38 16.01 2.43
CA ARG A 169 15.89 14.87 1.62
C ARG A 169 16.04 13.58 2.41
N ASP A 170 15.07 12.66 2.34
CA ASP A 170 15.05 11.40 3.09
C ASP A 170 16.31 10.50 2.86
N ILE A 171 16.47 9.45 3.67
CA ILE A 171 17.53 8.44 3.49
C ILE A 171 17.18 7.35 2.47
N HIS A 172 15.90 7.04 2.26
CA HIS A 172 15.46 5.91 1.43
C HIS A 172 14.71 6.39 0.17
N LEU A 173 13.97 7.50 0.25
CA LEU A 173 13.09 7.97 -0.81
C LEU A 173 13.53 9.33 -1.38
N ASP A 174 14.11 9.34 -2.59
CA ASP A 174 14.62 10.57 -3.24
C ASP A 174 13.57 11.70 -3.36
N ASP A 175 12.31 11.38 -3.65
CA ASP A 175 11.24 12.38 -3.79
C ASP A 175 10.71 12.92 -2.46
N PHE A 176 11.22 12.49 -1.31
CA PHE A 176 10.67 12.85 -0.01
C PHE A 176 11.51 13.91 0.72
N LEU A 177 10.81 14.95 1.16
CA LEU A 177 11.32 15.98 2.04
C LEU A 177 10.85 15.73 3.46
N VAL A 178 11.80 15.80 4.38
CA VAL A 178 11.63 15.59 5.81
C VAL A 178 11.74 16.95 6.49
N PHE A 179 10.62 17.40 7.04
CA PHE A 179 10.52 18.61 7.84
C PHE A 179 10.49 18.23 9.33
N ARG A 180 10.98 19.12 10.22
CA ARG A 180 10.86 18.91 11.67
C ARG A 180 9.38 18.70 12.06
N PRO A 181 9.10 18.06 13.21
CA PRO A 181 7.79 18.16 13.85
C PRO A 181 7.37 19.63 14.04
N MET A 182 6.44 20.07 13.22
CA MET A 182 5.89 21.43 13.24
C MET A 182 4.51 21.41 13.89
N GLY A 183 4.21 22.44 14.69
CA GLY A 183 2.85 22.78 15.06
C GLY A 183 2.01 23.09 13.80
N GLU A 184 0.73 22.79 13.86
CA GLU A 184 -0.17 22.74 12.69
C GLU A 184 -0.32 24.12 12.00
N SER A 185 -0.14 25.20 12.76
CA SER A 185 -0.12 26.59 12.27
C SER A 185 1.07 26.95 11.36
N CYS A 186 2.04 26.04 11.16
CA CYS A 186 3.20 26.27 10.30
C CYS A 186 3.20 25.43 9.01
N THR A 187 2.39 24.37 8.90
CA THR A 187 2.34 23.57 7.66
C THR A 187 1.55 24.28 6.56
N SER A 188 0.52 25.04 6.92
CA SER A 188 -0.24 25.92 6.02
C SER A 188 0.60 27.03 5.35
N LYS A 189 1.79 27.32 5.89
CA LYS A 189 2.73 28.32 5.36
C LYS A 189 3.62 27.80 4.21
N ILE A 190 3.66 26.48 3.98
CA ILE A 190 4.40 25.91 2.85
C ILE A 190 3.51 26.00 1.60
N GLU A 191 3.58 27.13 0.91
CA GLU A 191 2.71 27.43 -0.25
C GLU A 191 2.78 26.35 -1.34
N LEU A 192 3.93 25.67 -1.49
CA LEU A 192 4.13 24.55 -2.40
C LEU A 192 3.14 23.38 -2.19
N LEU A 193 2.54 23.24 -1.00
CA LEU A 193 1.46 22.28 -0.74
C LEU A 193 0.14 22.74 -1.36
N ASN A 194 -0.19 24.02 -1.20
CA ASN A 194 -1.42 24.63 -1.74
C ASN A 194 -1.38 24.66 -3.28
N GLN A 195 -0.17 24.86 -3.84
CA GLN A 195 0.12 24.74 -5.27
C GLN A 195 0.18 23.28 -5.77
N GLY A 196 0.10 22.27 -4.91
CA GLY A 196 0.20 20.85 -5.30
C GLY A 196 1.59 20.41 -5.80
N THR A 197 2.63 21.25 -5.66
CA THR A 197 4.04 20.90 -5.93
C THR A 197 4.59 19.91 -4.89
N LEU A 198 4.15 20.04 -3.64
CA LEU A 198 4.40 19.08 -2.56
C LEU A 198 3.07 18.42 -2.13
N VAL A 199 3.13 17.16 -1.74
CA VAL A 199 1.98 16.39 -1.23
C VAL A 199 2.35 15.80 0.12
N PHE A 200 1.62 16.13 1.18
CA PHE A 200 1.79 15.43 2.46
C PHE A 200 1.42 13.95 2.31
N GLN A 201 2.37 13.09 2.66
CA GLN A 201 2.23 11.64 2.59
C GLN A 201 3.21 11.02 3.58
N GLN A 202 2.73 10.14 4.45
CA GLN A 202 3.61 9.42 5.38
C GLN A 202 4.56 8.50 4.60
N LYS A 203 5.85 8.48 4.97
CA LYS A 203 6.91 7.71 4.30
C LYS A 203 6.55 6.22 4.10
N ALA A 204 5.96 5.58 5.10
CA ALA A 204 5.49 4.19 4.98
C ALA A 204 4.32 4.02 3.98
N SER A 205 3.36 4.95 3.99
CA SER A 205 2.22 4.98 3.06
C SER A 205 2.64 5.26 1.60
N ALA A 206 3.91 5.58 1.35
CA ALA A 206 4.49 5.73 0.02
C ALA A 206 5.11 4.45 -0.54
N LEU A 207 5.40 3.46 0.31
CA LEU A 207 6.08 2.22 -0.06
C LEU A 207 5.25 1.31 -1.00
N PRO A 208 3.92 1.16 -0.87
CA PRO A 208 3.16 0.22 -1.71
C PRO A 208 3.15 0.60 -3.20
N ALA A 209 3.01 1.89 -3.51
CA ALA A 209 3.09 2.38 -4.89
C ALA A 209 4.52 2.26 -5.47
N LEU A 210 5.56 2.36 -4.63
CA LEU A 210 6.96 2.12 -5.04
C LEU A 210 7.28 0.63 -5.20
N ALA A 211 6.61 -0.26 -4.47
CA ALA A 211 6.74 -1.70 -4.63
C ALA A 211 6.02 -2.17 -5.90
N LEU A 212 4.81 -1.66 -6.17
CA LEU A 212 4.05 -1.97 -7.37
C LEU A 212 4.75 -1.49 -8.64
N ALA A 213 5.32 -0.28 -8.59
CA ALA A 213 6.10 0.35 -9.67
C ALA A 213 5.50 0.19 -11.08
N PRO A 214 4.21 0.54 -11.29
CA PRO A 214 3.55 0.30 -12.58
C PRO A 214 4.25 1.06 -13.71
N PRO A 215 4.48 0.42 -14.88
CA PRO A 215 5.08 1.07 -16.03
C PRO A 215 4.10 2.06 -16.67
N ARG A 216 4.63 2.97 -17.48
CA ARG A 216 3.81 3.91 -18.27
C ARG A 216 2.97 3.16 -19.31
N GLY A 217 1.80 3.70 -19.62
CA GLY A 217 0.82 3.10 -20.53
C GLY A 217 0.05 1.92 -19.93
N SER A 218 0.35 1.50 -18.69
CA SER A 218 -0.36 0.39 -18.04
C SER A 218 -1.75 0.78 -17.55
N THR A 219 -2.64 -0.21 -17.45
CA THR A 219 -3.91 -0.10 -16.72
C THR A 219 -3.74 -0.66 -15.31
N VAL A 220 -4.12 0.12 -14.32
CA VAL A 220 -3.89 -0.11 -12.89
C VAL A 220 -5.21 -0.01 -12.11
N ILE A 221 -5.37 -0.80 -11.06
CA ILE A 221 -6.43 -0.60 -10.05
C ILE A 221 -5.82 -0.11 -8.73
N ASP A 222 -6.47 0.87 -8.10
CA ASP A 222 -6.29 1.23 -6.70
C ASP A 222 -7.61 0.88 -5.98
N ALA A 223 -7.63 -0.21 -5.21
CA ALA A 223 -8.86 -0.87 -4.77
C ALA A 223 -9.54 -0.23 -3.54
N CYS A 224 -8.81 0.59 -2.79
CA CYS A 224 -9.25 1.25 -1.55
C CYS A 224 -8.69 2.69 -1.53
N ALA A 225 -8.96 3.42 -2.61
CA ALA A 225 -8.11 4.51 -3.06
C ALA A 225 -8.20 5.78 -2.22
N ALA A 226 -9.35 6.10 -1.63
CA ALA A 226 -9.59 7.43 -1.06
C ALA A 226 -8.91 7.62 0.32
N PRO A 227 -8.29 8.78 0.62
CA PRO A 227 -8.37 10.07 -0.08
C PRO A 227 -7.29 10.30 -1.16
N GLY A 228 -6.77 9.25 -1.79
CA GLY A 228 -5.97 9.35 -3.01
C GLY A 228 -4.49 9.64 -2.81
N SER A 229 -3.94 9.46 -1.60
CA SER A 229 -2.50 9.66 -1.36
C SER A 229 -1.66 8.73 -2.25
N LYS A 230 -1.95 7.42 -2.20
CA LYS A 230 -1.33 6.38 -3.03
C LYS A 230 -1.68 6.52 -4.52
N THR A 231 -2.94 6.77 -4.85
CA THR A 231 -3.41 7.00 -6.23
C THR A 231 -2.64 8.13 -6.93
N SER A 232 -2.46 9.27 -6.25
CA SER A 232 -1.67 10.40 -6.78
C SER A 232 -0.16 10.13 -6.85
N GLN A 233 0.32 9.04 -6.25
CA GLN A 233 1.70 8.58 -6.39
C GLN A 233 1.83 7.60 -7.57
N LEU A 234 0.88 6.68 -7.75
CA LEU A 234 0.79 5.83 -8.96
C LEU A 234 0.77 6.71 -10.22
N ALA A 235 -0.11 7.70 -10.28
CA ALA A 235 -0.17 8.67 -11.39
C ALA A 235 1.18 9.41 -11.61
N SER A 236 1.87 9.74 -10.52
CA SER A 236 3.17 10.42 -10.52
C SER A 236 4.36 9.52 -10.86
N LEU A 237 4.21 8.19 -10.81
CA LEU A 237 5.19 7.20 -11.30
C LEU A 237 4.96 6.93 -12.79
N MET A 238 3.70 6.76 -13.19
CA MET A 238 3.25 6.58 -14.57
C MET A 238 3.41 7.86 -15.43
N GLN A 239 3.60 9.03 -14.81
CA GLN A 239 3.64 10.35 -15.47
C GLN A 239 2.38 10.66 -16.29
N ASN A 240 1.20 10.31 -15.75
CA ASN A 240 -0.11 10.40 -16.43
C ASN A 240 -0.27 9.59 -17.72
N ASP A 241 0.63 8.67 -18.03
CA ASP A 241 0.55 7.78 -19.19
C ASP A 241 0.03 6.40 -18.74
N GLY A 242 -1.15 6.00 -19.22
CA GLY A 242 -1.92 4.84 -18.74
C GLY A 242 -3.26 5.24 -18.09
N ILE A 243 -3.89 4.31 -17.37
CA ILE A 243 -5.18 4.51 -16.67
C ILE A 243 -5.11 3.92 -15.26
N ILE A 244 -5.67 4.61 -14.27
CA ILE A 244 -5.81 4.14 -12.88
C ILE A 244 -7.29 4.16 -12.50
N TYR A 245 -7.93 3.00 -12.37
CA TYR A 245 -9.27 2.88 -11.80
C TYR A 245 -9.18 2.93 -10.27
N ALA A 246 -9.75 3.97 -9.66
CA ALA A 246 -9.63 4.26 -8.24
C ALA A 246 -10.97 4.02 -7.53
N PHE A 247 -11.07 2.93 -6.78
CA PHE A 247 -12.31 2.51 -6.12
C PHE A 247 -12.39 3.00 -4.68
N ASP A 248 -13.56 3.48 -4.28
CA ASP A 248 -13.94 3.55 -2.86
C ASP A 248 -15.46 3.42 -2.69
N ARG A 249 -15.86 2.79 -1.59
CA ARG A 249 -17.27 2.61 -1.19
C ARG A 249 -17.89 3.93 -0.72
N ASP A 250 -17.12 4.80 -0.07
CA ASP A 250 -17.58 6.09 0.45
C ASP A 250 -17.52 7.17 -0.64
N ARG A 251 -18.70 7.66 -1.03
CA ARG A 251 -18.86 8.71 -2.05
C ARG A 251 -18.16 10.02 -1.68
N ARG A 252 -18.21 10.46 -0.41
CA ARG A 252 -17.60 11.72 0.06
C ARG A 252 -16.08 11.62 0.04
N ARG A 253 -15.53 10.47 0.46
CA ARG A 253 -14.09 10.18 0.35
C ARG A 253 -13.65 10.14 -1.12
N LEU A 254 -14.46 9.55 -2.01
CA LEU A 254 -14.17 9.52 -3.45
C LEU A 254 -14.23 10.91 -4.12
N ASP A 255 -15.22 11.75 -3.79
CA ASP A 255 -15.29 13.13 -4.28
C ASP A 255 -14.09 13.96 -3.78
N THR A 256 -13.62 13.70 -2.55
CA THR A 256 -12.38 14.26 -2.01
C THR A 256 -11.15 13.79 -2.80
N LEU A 257 -11.06 12.50 -3.15
CA LEU A 257 -10.03 11.98 -4.06
C LEU A 257 -10.08 12.70 -5.42
N ALA A 258 -11.26 12.87 -6.02
CA ALA A 258 -11.42 13.53 -7.31
C ALA A 258 -11.03 15.02 -7.28
N GLN A 259 -11.27 15.72 -6.17
CA GLN A 259 -10.72 17.07 -5.94
C GLN A 259 -9.18 17.04 -5.85
N LEU A 260 -8.62 16.15 -5.03
CA LEU A 260 -7.18 16.06 -4.81
C LEU A 260 -6.42 15.62 -6.06
N MET A 261 -7.00 14.78 -6.93
CA MET A 261 -6.35 14.39 -8.20
C MET A 261 -6.24 15.59 -9.13
N ARG A 262 -7.32 16.39 -9.27
CA ARG A 262 -7.31 17.64 -10.04
C ARG A 262 -6.28 18.63 -9.51
N GLN A 263 -6.25 18.85 -8.19
CA GLN A 263 -5.25 19.74 -7.54
C GLN A 263 -3.79 19.25 -7.71
N ARG A 264 -3.57 17.94 -7.84
CA ARG A 264 -2.23 17.36 -8.04
C ARG A 264 -1.88 17.13 -9.52
N GLY A 265 -2.74 17.50 -10.46
CA GLY A 265 -2.54 17.27 -11.89
C GLY A 265 -2.56 15.79 -12.31
N ALA A 266 -3.16 14.91 -11.51
CA ALA A 266 -3.26 13.48 -11.81
C ALA A 266 -4.43 13.22 -12.78
N SER A 267 -4.17 13.26 -14.09
CA SER A 267 -5.19 13.19 -15.15
C SER A 267 -5.53 11.78 -15.63
N CYS A 268 -4.72 10.77 -15.27
CA CYS A 268 -4.93 9.36 -15.63
C CYS A 268 -5.85 8.60 -14.67
N VAL A 269 -6.47 9.26 -13.69
CA VAL A 269 -7.26 8.62 -12.63
C VAL A 269 -8.75 8.68 -12.93
N GLU A 270 -9.41 7.53 -12.90
CA GLU A 270 -10.86 7.38 -12.98
C GLU A 270 -11.45 6.96 -11.62
N PRO A 271 -12.07 7.88 -10.85
CA PRO A 271 -12.75 7.54 -9.61
C PRO A 271 -14.02 6.72 -9.86
N ARG A 272 -14.17 5.58 -9.19
CA ARG A 272 -15.34 4.67 -9.30
C ARG A 272 -15.93 4.41 -7.91
N ASN A 273 -17.20 4.79 -7.70
CA ASN A 273 -17.90 4.55 -6.44
C ASN A 273 -18.53 3.16 -6.46
N SER A 274 -17.78 2.17 -5.97
CA SER A 274 -18.18 0.76 -5.91
C SER A 274 -17.40 0.08 -4.79
N ASP A 275 -17.88 -1.08 -4.36
CA ASP A 275 -16.99 -2.05 -3.72
C ASP A 275 -16.09 -2.69 -4.78
N PHE A 276 -14.80 -2.85 -4.45
CA PHE A 276 -13.87 -3.63 -5.26
C PHE A 276 -14.25 -5.12 -5.30
N LEU A 277 -14.88 -5.65 -4.26
CA LEU A 277 -15.37 -7.04 -4.27
C LEU A 277 -16.58 -7.26 -5.21
N HIS A 278 -17.24 -6.19 -5.68
CA HIS A 278 -18.43 -6.25 -6.53
C HIS A 278 -18.17 -5.99 -8.02
N ILE A 279 -16.97 -5.58 -8.42
CA ILE A 279 -16.63 -5.51 -9.86
C ILE A 279 -16.36 -6.93 -10.40
N SER A 280 -16.53 -7.12 -11.71
CA SER A 280 -16.18 -8.39 -12.35
C SER A 280 -14.74 -8.33 -12.89
N PRO A 281 -13.83 -9.23 -12.47
CA PRO A 281 -12.50 -9.36 -13.08
C PRO A 281 -12.54 -9.69 -14.58
N SER A 282 -13.67 -10.19 -15.07
CA SER A 282 -13.93 -10.50 -16.48
C SER A 282 -14.65 -9.39 -17.25
N ASP A 283 -14.86 -8.20 -16.65
CA ASP A 283 -15.39 -7.04 -17.37
C ASP A 283 -14.36 -6.57 -18.42
N ARG A 284 -14.83 -6.26 -19.63
CA ARG A 284 -14.00 -5.73 -20.72
C ARG A 284 -13.31 -4.41 -20.36
N LEU A 285 -13.89 -3.64 -19.43
CA LEU A 285 -13.28 -2.42 -18.90
C LEU A 285 -11.99 -2.70 -18.12
N TYR A 286 -11.88 -3.86 -17.46
CA TYR A 286 -10.73 -4.21 -16.62
C TYR A 286 -9.83 -5.31 -17.22
N ALA A 287 -10.15 -5.81 -18.41
CA ALA A 287 -9.42 -6.90 -19.07
C ALA A 287 -7.91 -6.65 -19.21
N ASN A 288 -7.48 -5.39 -19.37
CA ASN A 288 -6.08 -4.99 -19.52
C ASN A 288 -5.38 -4.61 -18.20
N VAL A 289 -6.00 -4.83 -17.04
CA VAL A 289 -5.42 -4.49 -15.73
C VAL A 289 -4.23 -5.40 -15.44
N THR A 290 -3.04 -4.79 -15.36
CA THR A 290 -1.76 -5.50 -15.15
C THR A 290 -1.20 -5.30 -13.74
N HIS A 291 -1.63 -4.26 -13.03
CA HIS A 291 -1.10 -3.87 -11.73
C HIS A 291 -2.24 -3.50 -10.78
N ILE A 292 -2.22 -3.99 -9.54
CA ILE A 292 -3.24 -3.68 -8.53
C ILE A 292 -2.60 -3.24 -7.21
N LEU A 293 -3.09 -2.15 -6.62
CA LEU A 293 -2.74 -1.69 -5.29
C LEU A 293 -3.90 -1.97 -4.32
N LEU A 294 -3.58 -2.62 -3.20
CA LEU A 294 -4.50 -3.03 -2.15
C LEU A 294 -4.05 -2.41 -0.82
N ASP A 295 -4.74 -1.36 -0.37
CA ASP A 295 -4.55 -0.71 0.94
C ASP A 295 -5.87 -0.75 1.74
N PRO A 296 -6.40 -1.95 2.07
CA PRO A 296 -7.70 -2.09 2.71
C PRO A 296 -7.73 -1.59 4.16
N SER A 297 -8.94 -1.44 4.69
CA SER A 297 -9.18 -1.20 6.11
C SER A 297 -8.39 -2.17 6.99
N CYS A 298 -7.71 -1.64 8.00
CA CYS A 298 -6.89 -2.39 8.94
C CYS A 298 -7.12 -1.87 10.38
N SER A 299 -6.68 -2.63 11.39
CA SER A 299 -6.79 -2.26 12.82
C SER A 299 -6.19 -0.90 13.20
N SER A 300 -5.37 -0.34 12.30
CA SER A 300 -4.64 0.93 12.42
C SER A 300 -3.64 0.95 13.60
N SER A 301 -3.32 -0.22 14.14
CA SER A 301 -2.41 -0.46 15.28
C SER A 301 -0.97 0.06 15.10
N GLY A 302 -0.55 0.37 13.87
CA GLY A 302 0.70 1.07 13.59
C GLY A 302 0.62 2.59 13.51
N MET A 303 -0.57 3.19 13.45
CA MET A 303 -0.79 4.60 13.08
C MET A 303 -1.59 5.42 14.11
N THR A 304 -2.66 4.87 14.68
CA THR A 304 -3.57 5.63 15.58
C THR A 304 -3.24 5.43 17.06
N LYS A 305 -3.81 6.29 17.91
CA LYS A 305 -3.75 6.16 19.39
C LYS A 305 -4.79 5.18 19.92
N ASP A 306 -5.91 5.06 19.20
CA ASP A 306 -7.09 4.29 19.58
C ASP A 306 -7.31 3.18 18.51
N PRO A 307 -6.44 2.16 18.44
CA PRO A 307 -6.54 1.11 17.43
C PRO A 307 -7.55 0.05 17.82
N ILE A 308 -7.99 -0.73 16.83
CA ILE A 308 -8.75 -1.96 17.09
C ILE A 308 -7.79 -2.97 17.72
N THR A 309 -8.15 -3.47 18.90
CA THR A 309 -7.35 -4.42 19.69
C THR A 309 -8.09 -5.72 20.02
N ASP A 310 -9.39 -5.83 19.69
CA ASP A 310 -10.15 -7.07 19.84
C ASP A 310 -9.68 -8.10 18.79
N PRO A 311 -9.18 -9.29 19.19
CA PRO A 311 -8.80 -10.34 18.26
C PRO A 311 -9.92 -10.76 17.30
N ALA A 312 -11.20 -10.63 17.69
CA ALA A 312 -12.34 -10.95 16.83
C ALA A 312 -12.47 -9.95 15.66
N GLU A 313 -12.44 -8.64 15.95
CA GLU A 313 -12.47 -7.59 14.91
C GLU A 313 -11.22 -7.67 14.01
N VAL A 314 -10.03 -7.94 14.59
CA VAL A 314 -8.79 -8.14 13.82
C VAL A 314 -8.91 -9.36 12.90
N ALA A 315 -9.56 -10.44 13.33
CA ALA A 315 -9.79 -11.63 12.50
C ALA A 315 -10.80 -11.39 11.36
N GLU A 316 -11.84 -10.58 11.59
CA GLU A 316 -12.80 -10.17 10.56
C GLU A 316 -12.12 -9.28 9.50
N LEU A 317 -11.34 -8.29 9.94
CA LEU A 317 -10.53 -7.44 9.06
C LEU A 317 -9.58 -8.30 8.21
N ALA A 318 -8.87 -9.25 8.82
CA ALA A 318 -8.00 -10.18 8.11
C ALA A 318 -8.76 -11.08 7.10
N ALA A 319 -10.02 -11.45 7.38
CA ALA A 319 -10.85 -12.21 6.45
C ALA A 319 -11.26 -11.38 5.21
N ASN A 320 -11.68 -10.13 5.42
CA ASN A 320 -11.95 -9.18 4.33
C ASN A 320 -10.67 -8.87 3.51
N GLN A 321 -9.52 -8.71 4.17
CA GLN A 321 -8.21 -8.52 3.53
C GLN A 321 -7.85 -9.71 2.61
N ARG A 322 -8.02 -10.96 3.07
CA ARG A 322 -7.84 -12.16 2.22
C ARG A 322 -8.78 -12.15 1.00
N ALA A 323 -10.07 -11.88 1.21
CA ALA A 323 -11.06 -11.82 0.13
C ALA A 323 -10.71 -10.78 -0.95
N ILE A 324 -10.21 -9.62 -0.55
CA ILE A 324 -9.75 -8.55 -1.45
C ILE A 324 -8.54 -9.00 -2.29
N ILE A 325 -7.57 -9.71 -1.71
CA ILE A 325 -6.41 -10.20 -2.47
C ILE A 325 -6.78 -11.35 -3.41
N TRP A 326 -7.61 -12.30 -2.97
CA TRP A 326 -8.15 -13.37 -3.83
C TRP A 326 -8.95 -12.80 -5.01
N HIS A 327 -9.74 -11.75 -4.78
CA HIS A 327 -10.45 -11.05 -5.86
C HIS A 327 -9.47 -10.39 -6.85
N ALA A 328 -8.41 -9.74 -6.36
CA ALA A 328 -7.37 -9.13 -7.19
C ALA A 328 -6.58 -10.14 -8.02
N MET A 329 -6.34 -11.35 -7.50
CA MET A 329 -5.64 -12.44 -8.22
C MET A 329 -6.45 -13.04 -9.37
N ARG A 330 -7.75 -12.74 -9.48
CA ARG A 330 -8.64 -13.25 -10.54
C ARG A 330 -8.71 -12.38 -11.80
N PHE A 331 -8.00 -11.24 -11.85
CA PHE A 331 -7.91 -10.43 -13.07
C PHE A 331 -6.97 -11.10 -14.08
N PRO A 332 -7.37 -11.28 -15.35
CA PRO A 332 -6.68 -12.20 -16.26
C PRO A 332 -5.22 -11.81 -16.54
N GLU A 333 -5.00 -10.52 -16.80
CA GLU A 333 -3.69 -9.96 -17.18
C GLU A 333 -2.88 -9.42 -15.99
N VAL A 334 -3.31 -9.63 -14.74
CA VAL A 334 -2.61 -9.06 -13.58
C VAL A 334 -1.25 -9.72 -13.37
N GLN A 335 -0.20 -8.89 -13.45
CA GLN A 335 1.19 -9.30 -13.30
C GLN A 335 1.70 -9.01 -11.89
N ARG A 336 1.24 -7.92 -11.25
CA ARG A 336 1.69 -7.52 -9.90
C ARG A 336 0.57 -7.00 -9.02
N ILE A 337 0.60 -7.39 -7.75
CA ILE A 337 -0.35 -6.94 -6.73
C ILE A 337 0.46 -6.49 -5.51
N ALA A 338 0.37 -5.21 -5.15
CA ALA A 338 0.98 -4.67 -3.94
C ALA A 338 -0.06 -4.58 -2.83
N TYR A 339 0.13 -5.37 -1.76
CA TYR A 339 -0.71 -5.38 -0.57
C TYR A 339 -0.03 -4.62 0.56
N SER A 340 -0.79 -3.80 1.30
CA SER A 340 -0.29 -3.10 2.47
C SER A 340 -1.31 -2.88 3.57
N THR A 341 -0.82 -2.80 4.81
CA THR A 341 -1.64 -2.41 5.96
C THR A 341 -0.94 -1.38 6.83
N CYS A 342 -1.77 -0.66 7.57
CA CYS A 342 -1.45 0.20 8.70
C CYS A 342 -1.25 -0.55 10.04
N SER A 343 -1.06 -1.88 10.02
CA SER A 343 -1.11 -2.75 11.19
C SER A 343 0.27 -3.26 11.63
N VAL A 344 0.42 -3.50 12.94
CA VAL A 344 1.58 -4.22 13.51
C VAL A 344 1.33 -5.71 13.76
N TYR A 345 0.08 -6.18 13.70
CA TYR A 345 -0.31 -7.58 13.93
C TYR A 345 0.26 -8.52 12.84
N GLU A 346 0.25 -9.83 13.08
CA GLU A 346 0.66 -10.85 12.08
C GLU A 346 -0.54 -11.36 11.30
N GLU A 347 -1.67 -11.39 11.98
CA GLU A 347 -3.01 -11.81 11.58
C GLU A 347 -3.52 -11.06 10.34
N GLU A 348 -3.21 -9.76 10.23
CA GLU A 348 -3.50 -8.89 9.09
C GLU A 348 -2.37 -8.83 8.04
N ASN A 349 -1.21 -9.42 8.31
CA ASN A 349 0.02 -9.21 7.55
C ASN A 349 0.57 -10.52 6.99
N GLU A 350 1.59 -11.10 7.61
CA GLU A 350 2.21 -12.35 7.15
C GLU A 350 1.21 -13.51 7.08
N ARG A 351 0.23 -13.60 7.99
CA ARG A 351 -0.79 -14.67 7.97
C ARG A 351 -1.82 -14.49 6.85
N VAL A 352 -2.13 -13.25 6.45
CA VAL A 352 -2.91 -12.97 5.24
C VAL A 352 -2.13 -13.45 4.01
N VAL A 353 -0.85 -13.08 3.91
CA VAL A 353 0.01 -13.44 2.76
C VAL A 353 0.21 -14.95 2.65
N GLU A 354 0.51 -15.64 3.76
CA GLU A 354 0.63 -17.09 3.85
C GLU A 354 -0.65 -17.80 3.37
N SER A 355 -1.80 -17.41 3.94
CA SER A 355 -3.11 -17.98 3.58
C SER A 355 -3.52 -17.69 2.14
N VAL A 356 -3.08 -16.57 1.55
CA VAL A 356 -3.32 -16.25 0.14
C VAL A 356 -2.44 -17.12 -0.77
N LEU A 357 -1.14 -17.24 -0.50
CA LEU A 357 -0.23 -18.06 -1.32
C LEU A 357 -0.59 -19.55 -1.33
N ALA A 358 -1.21 -20.04 -0.27
CA ALA A 358 -1.71 -21.41 -0.16
C ALA A 358 -3.07 -21.67 -0.85
N SER A 359 -3.72 -20.62 -1.39
CA SER A 359 -5.03 -20.75 -2.06
C SER A 359 -4.93 -21.12 -3.55
N PRO A 360 -6.01 -21.64 -4.17
CA PRO A 360 -6.07 -21.89 -5.60
C PRO A 360 -5.77 -20.64 -6.45
N GLU A 361 -6.27 -19.47 -6.03
CA GLU A 361 -6.00 -18.17 -6.66
C GLU A 361 -4.51 -17.78 -6.53
N GLY A 362 -3.92 -18.03 -5.35
CA GLY A 362 -2.50 -17.79 -5.07
C GLY A 362 -1.54 -18.72 -5.82
N ALA A 363 -2.01 -19.87 -6.32
CA ALA A 363 -1.17 -20.84 -7.02
C ALA A 363 -0.46 -20.25 -8.26
N GLY A 364 -1.07 -19.26 -8.93
CA GLY A 364 -0.48 -18.53 -10.06
C GLY A 364 0.55 -17.46 -9.67
N PHE A 365 0.75 -17.18 -8.38
CA PHE A 365 1.56 -16.06 -7.88
C PHE A 365 2.70 -16.51 -6.97
N GLN A 366 3.66 -15.63 -6.76
CA GLN A 366 4.77 -15.75 -5.82
C GLN A 366 5.06 -14.39 -5.17
N LEU A 367 5.83 -14.35 -4.08
CA LEU A 367 6.36 -13.09 -3.55
C LEU A 367 7.60 -12.67 -4.33
N ALA A 368 7.59 -11.45 -4.85
CA ALA A 368 8.79 -10.74 -5.31
C ALA A 368 9.48 -10.05 -4.13
N ASP A 369 10.78 -9.77 -4.27
CA ASP A 369 11.55 -9.06 -3.23
C ASP A 369 11.08 -7.62 -3.09
N CYS A 370 10.15 -7.38 -2.15
CA CYS A 370 9.58 -6.07 -1.91
C CYS A 370 10.67 -5.12 -1.42
N LEU A 371 10.93 -4.05 -2.19
CA LEU A 371 11.79 -2.92 -1.84
C LEU A 371 13.13 -3.38 -1.21
N PRO A 372 14.04 -4.01 -1.97
CA PRO A 372 15.23 -4.68 -1.42
C PRO A 372 16.24 -3.73 -0.74
N PHE A 373 16.10 -2.41 -0.93
CA PHE A 373 16.85 -1.39 -0.18
C PHE A 373 16.34 -1.20 1.27
N TRP A 374 15.19 -1.75 1.63
CA TRP A 374 14.59 -1.60 2.96
C TRP A 374 14.95 -2.77 3.87
N ALA A 375 15.66 -2.47 4.96
CA ALA A 375 16.31 -3.47 5.80
C ALA A 375 15.33 -4.28 6.69
N ARG A 376 14.23 -3.70 7.17
CA ARG A 376 13.26 -4.43 8.01
C ARG A 376 12.30 -5.23 7.14
N ARG A 377 12.42 -6.55 7.24
CA ARG A 377 11.64 -7.52 6.47
C ARG A 377 10.39 -7.98 7.22
N GLY A 378 9.56 -8.81 6.60
CA GLY A 378 8.50 -9.55 7.28
C GLY A 378 9.05 -10.50 8.36
N ARG A 379 8.18 -10.92 9.29
CA ARG A 379 8.51 -11.91 10.33
C ARG A 379 8.57 -13.30 9.72
N SER A 380 9.54 -14.12 10.12
CA SER A 380 9.82 -15.46 9.55
C SER A 380 8.79 -16.53 9.96
N LEU A 381 7.51 -16.31 9.67
CA LEU A 381 6.41 -17.23 10.00
C LEU A 381 6.25 -18.35 8.95
N PHE A 382 6.62 -18.07 7.70
CA PHE A 382 6.56 -18.99 6.57
C PHE A 382 7.74 -18.74 5.60
N PRO A 383 8.15 -19.71 4.75
CA PRO A 383 9.24 -19.52 3.79
C PRO A 383 8.89 -18.46 2.74
N GLY A 384 9.73 -17.43 2.59
CA GLY A 384 9.47 -16.30 1.71
C GLY A 384 8.90 -15.06 2.42
N ALA A 385 8.56 -15.13 3.72
CA ALA A 385 8.08 -13.99 4.48
C ALA A 385 9.12 -12.84 4.56
N GLU A 386 10.41 -13.16 4.45
CA GLU A 386 11.50 -12.18 4.36
C GLU A 386 11.46 -11.34 3.06
N ARG A 387 10.68 -11.74 2.06
CA ARG A 387 10.43 -10.93 0.85
C ARG A 387 9.46 -9.78 1.11
N CYS A 388 8.64 -9.86 2.16
CA CYS A 388 7.80 -8.76 2.62
C CYS A 388 8.61 -7.69 3.37
N VAL A 389 8.02 -6.51 3.55
CA VAL A 389 8.60 -5.38 4.29
C VAL A 389 7.72 -5.01 5.48
N ARG A 390 8.36 -4.72 6.62
CA ARG A 390 7.72 -4.05 7.77
C ARG A 390 8.38 -2.70 8.02
N THR A 391 7.64 -1.78 8.63
CA THR A 391 8.19 -0.50 9.10
C THR A 391 7.82 -0.22 10.55
N SER A 392 8.67 0.51 11.26
CA SER A 392 8.45 0.96 12.65
C SER A 392 8.96 2.38 12.89
N LEU A 393 8.83 2.88 14.13
CA LEU A 393 9.40 4.15 14.57
C LEU A 393 10.93 4.21 14.40
N GLU A 394 11.62 3.07 14.51
CA GLU A 394 13.07 2.95 14.30
C GLU A 394 13.46 3.21 12.84
N ASP A 395 12.60 2.81 11.90
CA ASP A 395 12.77 3.07 10.45
C ASP A 395 12.28 4.45 10.02
N GLN A 396 11.98 5.32 11.02
CA GLN A 396 11.53 6.69 10.87
C GLN A 396 10.06 6.83 10.42
N THR A 397 9.22 5.86 10.78
CA THR A 397 7.88 5.65 10.20
C THR A 397 6.84 5.22 11.23
N ILE A 398 5.56 5.24 10.84
CA ILE A 398 4.51 4.49 11.52
C ILE A 398 4.76 2.97 11.46
N GLY A 399 4.02 2.20 12.24
CA GLY A 399 3.87 0.77 12.00
C GLY A 399 3.16 0.52 10.66
N PHE A 400 3.74 -0.31 9.79
CA PHE A 400 3.21 -0.58 8.46
C PHE A 400 3.76 -1.90 7.91
N PHE A 401 3.07 -2.46 6.92
CA PHE A 401 3.46 -3.68 6.21
C PHE A 401 3.26 -3.52 4.70
N VAL A 402 4.14 -4.13 3.90
CA VAL A 402 4.00 -4.23 2.44
C VAL A 402 4.44 -5.60 1.93
N ALA A 403 3.58 -6.26 1.16
CA ALA A 403 3.90 -7.45 0.38
C ALA A 403 3.72 -7.16 -1.12
N LEU A 404 4.54 -7.77 -1.96
CA LEU A 404 4.45 -7.67 -3.41
C LEU A 404 4.29 -9.06 -4.02
N PHE A 405 3.09 -9.37 -4.47
CA PHE A 405 2.82 -10.56 -5.26
C PHE A 405 3.15 -10.28 -6.72
N GLU A 406 3.79 -11.24 -7.37
CA GLU A 406 4.10 -11.23 -8.80
C GLU A 406 3.60 -12.54 -9.42
N ARG A 407 2.99 -12.46 -10.60
CA ARG A 407 2.53 -13.61 -11.37
C ARG A 407 3.74 -14.46 -11.75
N LYS A 408 3.63 -15.78 -11.58
CA LYS A 408 4.67 -16.70 -12.03
C LYS A 408 4.82 -16.60 -13.56
N PRO A 409 6.04 -16.65 -14.12
CA PRO A 409 6.21 -16.86 -15.55
C PRO A 409 5.57 -18.21 -15.94
N LEU A 410 5.02 -18.24 -17.16
CA LEU A 410 4.46 -19.45 -17.79
C LEU A 410 5.57 -20.37 -18.32
#